data_AF-E2ADB9-F1
#
_entry.id   AF-E2ADB9-F1
#
_cell.length_a   1.000
_cell.length_b   1.000
_cell.length_c   1.000
_cell.angle_alpha   90.00
_cell.angle_beta   90.00
_cell.angle_gamma   90.00
#
_symmetry.space_group_name_H-M   'P 1'
#
loop_
_entity.id
_entity.type
_entity.pdbx_description
1 polymer ?
#
loop_
_entity_poly.entity_id
_entity_poly.type
_entity_poly.pdbx_seq_one_letter_code
_entity_poly.pdbx_strand_id
1 'polypeptide(L)'
;MELDELEQSVKSLNAALNKFPIGAISLNDFKPVEERIQTARESLMHLNARLLMLQAKYKQYTSDERRRKEGESSSVGDTLQNVTSDTLINTKAIKLCLHSTTILSILSNKEGDAKDQEKLYTYMRKLFTLNDNIMAIQEAIERESRLQLDLKVECQKALFDYKNFLKEQEQIRSEKLQETNPEIVANKKKMERTLRKINIMKKLIRNFIAASKHMLMKEPILLEMLENHRELINVETILKMSQNNEDGEDT
;
A
#
# COMPACT_ATOMS: atom_id res chain seq x y z
N MET A 1 -33.09 6.38 -19.06
CA MET A 1 -33.13 6.46 -20.54
C MET A 1 -31.97 7.29 -21.06
N GLU A 2 -31.94 8.62 -20.94
CA GLU A 2 -30.81 9.43 -21.46
C GLU A 2 -29.47 9.19 -20.74
N LEU A 3 -29.49 8.95 -19.42
CA LEU A 3 -28.28 8.67 -18.64
C LEU A 3 -27.66 7.31 -18.99
N ASP A 4 -28.50 6.33 -19.33
CA ASP A 4 -28.08 4.97 -19.69
C ASP A 4 -27.46 4.97 -21.09
N GLU A 5 -28.03 5.73 -22.02
CA GLU A 5 -27.50 5.95 -23.36
C GLU A 5 -26.16 6.71 -23.33
N LEU A 6 -26.00 7.66 -22.40
CA LEU A 6 -24.74 8.36 -22.18
C LEU A 6 -23.66 7.42 -21.62
N GLU A 7 -24.01 6.58 -20.64
CA GLU A 7 -23.07 5.59 -20.09
C GLU A 7 -22.62 4.57 -21.15
N GLN A 8 -23.56 4.14 -22.00
CA GLN A 8 -23.30 3.19 -23.09
C GLN A 8 -22.46 3.83 -24.20
N SER A 9 -22.66 5.12 -24.49
CA SER A 9 -21.86 5.91 -25.42
C SER A 9 -20.44 6.14 -24.91
N VAL A 10 -20.27 6.42 -23.61
CA VAL A 10 -18.95 6.55 -22.97
C VAL A 10 -18.19 5.22 -22.97
N LYS A 11 -18.89 4.11 -22.70
CA LYS A 11 -18.31 2.76 -22.80
C LYS A 11 -17.87 2.42 -24.23
N SER A 12 -18.68 2.79 -25.22
CA SER A 12 -18.38 2.56 -26.64
C SER A 12 -17.22 3.43 -27.13
N LEU A 13 -17.15 4.68 -26.70
CA LEU A 13 -16.05 5.60 -26.98
C LEU A 13 -14.74 5.11 -26.37
N ASN A 14 -14.78 4.64 -25.12
CA ASN A 14 -13.61 4.08 -24.43
C ASN A 14 -13.11 2.78 -25.11
N ALA A 15 -14.03 1.94 -25.59
CA ALA A 15 -13.67 0.74 -26.36
C ALA A 15 -13.05 1.07 -27.72
N ALA A 16 -13.52 2.12 -28.40
CA ALA A 16 -12.96 2.61 -29.66
C ALA A 16 -11.57 3.24 -29.46
N LEU A 17 -11.40 4.04 -28.40
CA LEU A 17 -10.12 4.67 -28.05
C LEU A 17 -9.03 3.64 -27.72
N ASN A 18 -9.40 2.55 -27.04
CA ASN A 18 -8.46 1.46 -26.71
C ASN A 18 -8.10 0.58 -27.92
N LYS A 19 -8.87 0.62 -29.01
CA LYS A 19 -8.62 -0.14 -30.26
C LYS A 19 -7.90 0.67 -31.34
N PHE A 20 -7.78 1.98 -31.18
CA PHE A 20 -7.03 2.82 -32.09
C PHE A 20 -5.53 2.52 -31.96
N PRO A 21 -4.84 2.08 -33.03
CA PRO A 21 -3.42 1.76 -32.97
C PRO A 21 -2.62 3.05 -33.08
N ILE A 22 -2.65 3.86 -32.01
CA ILE A 22 -1.77 5.02 -31.88
C ILE A 22 -0.52 4.53 -31.16
N GLY A 23 0.61 4.54 -31.86
CA GLY A 23 1.92 4.32 -31.26
C GLY A 23 2.13 5.28 -30.09
N ALA A 24 2.43 4.73 -28.91
CA ALA A 24 2.65 5.43 -27.64
C ALA A 24 1.50 6.36 -27.20
N ILE A 25 0.67 5.86 -26.27
CA ILE A 25 -0.53 6.53 -25.74
C ILE A 25 -0.16 7.59 -24.69
N SER A 26 1.08 7.57 -24.18
CA SER A 26 1.53 8.50 -23.13
C SER A 26 3.00 8.86 -23.27
N LEU A 27 3.37 10.08 -22.86
CA LEU A 27 4.78 10.45 -22.56
C LEU A 27 5.48 9.47 -21.61
N ASN A 28 4.73 8.66 -20.85
CA ASN A 28 5.27 7.56 -20.03
C ASN A 28 5.74 6.34 -20.84
N ASP A 29 5.28 6.17 -22.08
CA ASP A 29 5.71 5.07 -22.96
C ASP A 29 7.10 5.34 -23.56
N PHE A 30 7.54 6.60 -23.57
CA PHE A 30 8.89 7.02 -23.95
C PHE A 30 9.90 6.99 -22.80
N LYS A 31 9.44 6.73 -21.56
CA LYS A 31 10.34 6.64 -20.41
C LYS A 31 11.10 5.31 -20.45
N PRO A 32 12.43 5.31 -20.19
CA PRO A 32 13.16 4.09 -19.92
C PRO A 32 12.44 3.23 -18.89
N VAL A 33 12.51 1.91 -19.03
CA VAL A 33 11.79 0.96 -18.16
C VAL A 33 12.12 1.22 -16.69
N GLU A 34 13.35 1.66 -16.41
CA GLU A 34 13.87 2.03 -15.10
C GLU A 34 13.11 3.22 -14.47
N GLU A 35 12.83 4.29 -15.25
CA GLU A 35 12.06 5.44 -14.76
C GLU A 35 10.59 5.07 -14.51
N ARG A 36 10.03 4.17 -15.32
CA ARG A 36 8.68 3.63 -15.11
C ARG A 36 8.61 2.81 -13.82
N ILE A 37 9.62 1.99 -13.55
CA ILE A 37 9.72 1.22 -12.31
C ILE A 37 9.91 2.14 -11.10
N GLN A 38 10.74 3.17 -11.20
CA GLN A 38 10.98 4.10 -10.11
C GLN A 38 9.73 4.91 -9.74
N THR A 39 9.03 5.45 -10.74
CA THR A 39 7.77 6.18 -10.53
C THR A 39 6.66 5.26 -9.98
N ALA A 40 6.60 4.02 -10.44
CA ALA A 40 5.70 3.01 -9.89
C ALA A 40 6.03 2.72 -8.41
N ARG A 41 7.30 2.50 -8.07
CA ARG A 41 7.76 2.26 -6.69
C ARG A 41 7.46 3.43 -5.76
N GLU A 42 7.70 4.66 -6.19
CA GLU A 42 7.38 5.85 -5.41
C GLU A 42 5.87 5.98 -5.17
N SER A 43 5.06 5.74 -6.21
CA SER A 43 3.60 5.76 -6.06
C SER A 43 3.09 4.67 -5.11
N LEU A 44 3.66 3.46 -5.18
CA LEU A 44 3.39 2.34 -4.29
C LEU A 44 3.80 2.65 -2.85
N MET A 45 4.97 3.26 -2.63
CA MET A 45 5.45 3.66 -1.31
C MET A 45 4.49 4.65 -0.65
N HIS A 46 4.04 5.67 -1.39
CA HIS A 46 3.08 6.65 -0.88
C HIS A 46 1.69 6.03 -0.62
N LEU A 47 1.23 5.13 -1.49
CA LEU A 47 0.00 4.38 -1.28
C LEU A 47 0.07 3.49 -0.03
N ASN A 48 1.18 2.79 0.16
CA ASN A 48 1.40 1.95 1.32
C ASN A 48 1.46 2.77 2.61
N ALA A 49 2.18 3.90 2.61
CA ALA A 49 2.20 4.83 3.74
C ALA A 49 0.80 5.36 4.08
N ARG A 50 0.00 5.71 3.06
CA ARG A 50 -1.39 6.16 3.25
C ARG A 50 -2.27 5.03 3.78
N LEU A 51 -2.10 3.81 3.30
CA LEU A 51 -2.82 2.63 3.78
C LEU A 51 -2.51 2.36 5.25
N LEU A 52 -1.23 2.39 5.64
CA LEU A 52 -0.80 2.25 7.04
C LEU A 52 -1.38 3.36 7.92
N MET A 53 -1.38 4.62 7.45
CA MET A 53 -1.97 5.74 8.18
C MET A 53 -3.49 5.58 8.34
N LEU A 54 -4.19 5.11 7.30
CA LEU A 54 -5.62 4.82 7.36
C LEU A 54 -5.94 3.67 8.30
N GLN A 55 -5.15 2.60 8.29
CA GLN A 55 -5.28 1.51 9.24
C GLN A 55 -5.02 1.97 10.68
N ALA A 56 -4.01 2.81 10.89
CA ALA A 56 -3.72 3.40 12.20
C ALA A 56 -4.87 4.31 12.67
N LYS A 57 -5.41 5.16 11.79
CA LYS A 57 -6.59 5.98 12.08
C LYS A 57 -7.82 5.13 12.37
N TYR A 58 -8.08 4.10 11.58
CA TYR A 58 -9.19 3.18 11.80
C TYR A 58 -9.07 2.48 13.14
N LYS A 59 -7.88 1.95 13.47
CA LYS A 59 -7.58 1.39 14.79
C LYS A 59 -7.83 2.41 15.91
N GLN A 60 -7.39 3.66 15.71
CA GLN A 60 -7.60 4.74 16.67
C GLN A 60 -9.09 5.05 16.87
N TYR A 61 -9.89 5.13 15.81
CA TYR A 61 -11.35 5.31 15.90
C TYR A 61 -12.03 4.13 16.60
N THR A 62 -11.67 2.88 16.27
CA THR A 62 -12.21 1.71 16.98
C THR A 62 -11.78 1.64 18.43
N SER A 63 -10.61 2.19 18.79
CA SER A 63 -10.15 2.26 20.18
C SER A 63 -10.75 3.44 20.95
N ASP A 64 -11.02 4.58 20.31
CA ASP A 64 -11.64 5.75 20.95
C ASP A 64 -13.16 5.58 21.10
N GLU A 65 -13.86 4.91 20.17
CA GLU A 65 -15.27 4.54 20.35
C GLU A 65 -15.45 3.48 21.44
N ARG A 66 -14.49 2.56 21.59
CA ARG A 66 -14.43 1.66 22.75
C ARG A 66 -14.20 2.44 24.03
N ARG A 67 -13.12 3.22 24.14
CA ARG A 67 -12.78 4.02 25.34
C ARG A 67 -13.87 5.01 25.79
N ARG A 68 -14.65 5.60 24.86
CA ARG A 68 -15.73 6.54 25.21
C ARG A 68 -17.02 5.88 25.68
N LYS A 69 -17.29 4.62 25.30
CA LYS A 69 -18.41 3.82 25.85
C LYS A 69 -18.02 3.03 27.10
N GLU A 70 -16.72 2.83 27.28
CA GLU A 70 -16.10 2.01 28.33
C GLU A 70 -15.74 2.81 29.60
N GLY A 71 -15.73 4.15 29.57
CA GLY A 71 -15.23 4.99 30.66
C GLY A 71 -15.95 4.87 32.02
N GLU A 72 -17.22 4.47 32.06
CA GLU A 72 -17.97 4.30 33.32
C GLU A 72 -18.44 2.87 33.59
N SER A 73 -18.37 1.96 32.61
CA SER A 73 -18.83 0.56 32.76
C SER A 73 -17.78 -0.51 32.41
N SER A 74 -16.66 -0.16 31.75
CA SER A 74 -15.62 -1.16 31.40
C SER A 74 -14.64 -1.44 32.51
N SER A 75 -14.42 -0.53 33.46
CA SER A 75 -13.48 -0.79 34.56
C SER A 75 -13.89 -2.05 35.32
N VAL A 76 -15.20 -2.22 35.59
CA VAL A 76 -15.74 -3.41 36.25
C VAL A 76 -15.84 -4.59 35.28
N GLY A 77 -16.21 -4.37 34.01
CA GLY A 77 -16.30 -5.42 33.00
C GLY A 77 -14.95 -6.07 32.65
N ASP A 78 -13.92 -5.25 32.42
CA ASP A 78 -12.56 -5.66 32.11
C ASP A 78 -11.88 -6.26 33.33
N THR A 79 -12.08 -5.71 34.54
CA THR A 79 -11.58 -6.34 35.77
C THR A 79 -12.26 -7.68 36.02
N LEU A 80 -13.57 -7.81 35.82
CA LEU A 80 -14.29 -9.07 35.94
C LEU A 80 -13.86 -10.07 34.87
N GLN A 81 -13.64 -9.63 33.63
CA GLN A 81 -13.16 -10.48 32.54
C GLN A 81 -11.73 -10.95 32.77
N ASN A 82 -10.85 -10.08 33.28
CA ASN A 82 -9.49 -10.43 33.66
C ASN A 82 -9.48 -11.40 34.82
N VAL A 83 -10.25 -11.13 35.89
CA VAL A 83 -10.40 -12.06 37.02
C VAL A 83 -10.99 -13.39 36.59
N THR A 84 -11.97 -13.40 35.70
CA THR A 84 -12.55 -14.66 35.17
C THR A 84 -11.55 -15.43 34.32
N SER A 85 -10.78 -14.72 33.48
CA SER A 85 -9.73 -15.31 32.65
C SER A 85 -8.61 -15.87 33.50
N ASP A 86 -8.15 -15.12 34.50
CA ASP A 86 -7.12 -15.54 35.45
C ASP A 86 -7.59 -16.70 36.30
N THR A 87 -8.84 -16.69 36.75
CA THR A 87 -9.42 -17.82 37.51
C THR A 87 -9.51 -19.06 36.62
N LEU A 88 -9.89 -18.91 35.35
CA LEU A 88 -9.94 -20.01 34.38
C LEU A 88 -8.54 -20.57 34.07
N ILE A 89 -7.56 -19.69 33.87
CA ILE A 89 -6.16 -20.04 33.64
C ILE A 89 -5.61 -20.75 34.87
N ASN A 90 -5.82 -20.21 36.06
CA ASN A 90 -5.37 -20.79 37.32
C ASN A 90 -6.05 -22.14 37.57
N THR A 91 -7.34 -22.28 37.30
CA THR A 91 -8.04 -23.57 37.42
C THR A 91 -7.47 -24.61 36.47
N LYS A 92 -7.18 -24.22 35.21
CA LYS A 92 -6.50 -25.11 34.25
C LYS A 92 -5.10 -25.46 34.70
N ALA A 93 -4.33 -24.50 35.22
CA ALA A 93 -2.98 -24.72 35.74
C ALA A 93 -3.00 -25.69 36.93
N ILE A 94 -3.88 -25.47 37.91
CA ILE A 94 -4.07 -26.38 39.05
C ILE A 94 -4.44 -27.78 38.57
N LYS A 95 -5.38 -27.89 37.62
CA LYS A 95 -5.79 -29.18 37.06
C LYS A 95 -4.62 -29.89 36.36
N LEU A 96 -3.81 -29.17 35.58
CA LEU A 96 -2.62 -29.71 34.94
C LEU A 96 -1.56 -30.13 35.95
N CYS A 97 -1.35 -29.36 37.02
CA CYS A 97 -0.45 -29.72 38.12
C CYS A 97 -0.93 -31.00 38.82
N LEU A 98 -2.23 -31.12 39.12
CA LEU A 98 -2.80 -32.33 39.70
C LEU A 98 -2.61 -33.54 38.77
N HIS A 99 -2.88 -33.39 37.47
CA HIS A 99 -2.62 -34.45 36.48
C HIS A 99 -1.15 -34.83 36.42
N SER A 100 -0.23 -33.86 36.47
CA SER A 100 1.21 -34.10 36.52
C SER A 100 1.61 -34.87 37.78
N THR A 101 1.08 -34.49 38.94
CA THR A 101 1.29 -35.22 40.20
C THR A 101 0.79 -36.65 40.12
N THR A 102 -0.41 -36.89 39.56
CA THR A 102 -0.94 -38.24 39.35
C THR A 102 -0.07 -39.06 38.39
N ILE A 103 0.39 -38.47 37.29
CA ILE A 103 1.35 -39.10 36.36
C ILE A 103 2.64 -39.51 37.10
N LEU A 104 3.15 -38.63 37.97
CA LEU A 104 4.35 -38.87 38.77
C LEU A 104 4.14 -39.98 39.81
N SER A 105 2.97 -40.01 40.46
CA SER A 105 2.55 -41.07 41.39
C SER A 105 2.47 -42.44 40.69
N ILE A 106 1.93 -42.46 39.46
CA ILE A 106 1.86 -43.66 38.62
C ILE A 106 3.25 -44.15 38.25
N LEU A 107 4.16 -43.25 37.87
CA LEU A 107 5.55 -43.61 37.58
C LEU A 107 6.35 -44.04 38.81
N SER A 108 5.98 -43.57 40.00
CA SER A 108 6.67 -43.86 41.27
C SER A 108 6.18 -45.14 41.98
N ASN A 109 5.35 -45.95 41.33
CA ASN A 109 4.68 -47.13 41.91
C ASN A 109 3.82 -46.82 43.14
N LYS A 110 3.37 -45.57 43.32
CA LYS A 110 2.55 -45.16 44.47
C LYS A 110 1.05 -45.37 44.22
N GLU A 111 0.61 -45.23 42.97
CA GLU A 111 -0.77 -45.39 42.53
C GLU A 111 -0.81 -46.03 41.12
N GLY A 112 -1.87 -46.79 40.78
CA GLY A 112 -2.06 -47.38 39.45
C GLY A 112 -1.38 -48.73 39.18
N ASP A 113 -1.85 -49.44 38.15
CA ASP A 113 -1.39 -50.78 37.78
C ASP A 113 -0.23 -50.73 36.76
N ALA A 114 0.55 -51.81 36.66
CA ALA A 114 1.65 -51.95 35.70
C ALA A 114 1.22 -51.70 34.24
N LYS A 115 -0.04 -52.02 33.90
CA LYS A 115 -0.63 -51.76 32.57
C LYS A 115 -0.81 -50.27 32.29
N ASP A 116 -1.05 -49.46 33.31
CA ASP A 116 -1.22 -48.01 33.15
C ASP A 116 0.14 -47.30 33.04
N GLN A 117 1.18 -47.84 33.67
CA GLN A 117 2.56 -47.41 33.45
C GLN A 117 3.00 -47.65 32.00
N GLU A 118 2.76 -48.84 31.45
CA GLU A 118 3.13 -49.18 30.07
C GLU A 118 2.45 -48.26 29.04
N LYS A 119 1.16 -47.97 29.23
CA LYS A 119 0.42 -46.98 28.41
C LYS A 119 1.05 -45.59 28.53
N LEU A 120 1.38 -45.17 29.75
CA LEU A 120 1.95 -43.86 30.03
C LEU A 120 3.32 -43.68 29.39
N TYR A 121 4.20 -44.69 29.46
CA TYR A 121 5.46 -44.73 28.74
C TYR A 121 5.26 -44.66 27.22
N THR A 122 4.28 -45.38 26.70
CA THR A 122 3.96 -45.36 25.26
C THR A 122 3.52 -43.96 24.81
N TYR A 123 2.64 -43.30 25.58
CA TYR A 123 2.19 -41.94 25.28
C TYR A 123 3.31 -40.93 25.42
N MET A 124 4.10 -40.97 26.49
CA MET A 124 5.26 -40.08 26.67
C MET A 124 6.25 -40.24 25.52
N ARG A 125 6.58 -41.47 25.11
CA ARG A 125 7.48 -41.72 23.97
C ARG A 125 6.96 -41.12 22.66
N LYS A 126 5.65 -41.26 22.39
CA LYS A 126 5.02 -40.62 21.22
C LYS A 126 5.07 -39.09 21.30
N LEU A 127 4.90 -38.53 22.50
CA LEU A 127 4.91 -37.09 22.72
C LEU A 127 6.33 -36.52 22.56
N PHE A 128 7.35 -37.21 23.09
CA PHE A 128 8.75 -36.82 22.92
C PHE A 128 9.19 -36.91 21.46
N THR A 129 8.90 -38.01 20.77
CA THR A 129 9.22 -38.14 19.33
C THR A 129 8.53 -37.08 18.49
N LEU A 130 7.28 -36.72 18.80
CA LEU A 130 6.60 -35.61 18.15
C LEU A 130 7.28 -34.27 18.44
N ASN A 131 7.66 -34.02 19.69
CA ASN A 131 8.34 -32.79 20.08
C ASN A 131 9.71 -32.65 19.40
N ASP A 132 10.49 -33.73 19.32
CA ASP A 132 11.78 -33.75 18.62
C ASP A 132 11.61 -33.43 17.13
N ASN A 133 10.57 -33.99 16.49
CA ASN A 133 10.25 -33.68 15.09
C ASN A 133 9.85 -32.21 14.90
N ILE A 134 9.05 -31.66 15.82
CA ILE A 134 8.66 -30.24 15.78
C ILE A 134 9.90 -29.35 15.93
N MET A 135 10.79 -29.66 16.88
CA MET A 135 12.04 -28.93 17.08
C MET A 135 12.94 -28.97 15.84
N ALA A 136 13.09 -30.15 15.21
CA ALA A 136 13.88 -30.27 13.98
C ALA A 136 13.33 -29.42 12.82
N ILE A 137 11.99 -29.37 12.68
CA ILE A 137 11.31 -28.52 11.70
C ILE A 137 11.53 -27.04 12.03
N GLN A 138 11.40 -26.66 13.30
CA GLN A 138 11.62 -25.29 13.77
C GLN A 138 13.05 -24.82 13.43
N GLU A 139 14.06 -25.63 13.70
CA GLU A 139 15.46 -25.34 13.37
C GLU A 139 15.70 -25.23 11.86
N ALA A 140 15.02 -26.05 11.05
CA ALA A 140 15.07 -25.93 9.60
C ALA A 140 14.43 -24.61 9.12
N ILE A 141 13.26 -24.24 9.66
CA ILE A 141 12.59 -22.98 9.36
C ILE A 141 13.47 -21.78 9.72
N GLU A 142 14.11 -21.81 10.89
CA GLU A 142 15.02 -20.73 11.29
C GLU A 142 16.22 -20.59 10.37
N ARG A 143 16.84 -21.71 9.96
CA ARG A 143 17.96 -21.71 9.01
C ARG A 143 17.55 -21.13 7.65
N GLU A 144 16.46 -21.61 7.07
CA GLU A 144 15.95 -21.10 5.79
C GLU A 144 15.55 -19.62 5.89
N SER A 145 14.98 -19.20 7.02
CA SER A 145 14.62 -17.79 7.25
C SER A 145 15.85 -16.88 7.29
N ARG A 146 16.96 -17.34 7.88
CA ARG A 146 18.24 -16.60 7.89
C ARG A 146 18.81 -16.51 6.48
N LEU A 147 18.86 -17.61 5.73
CA LEU A 147 19.31 -17.60 4.33
C LEU A 147 18.48 -16.66 3.47
N GLN A 148 17.15 -16.66 3.64
CA GLN A 148 16.27 -15.76 2.92
C GLN A 148 16.55 -14.28 3.27
N LEU A 149 16.84 -13.99 4.54
CA LEU A 149 17.18 -12.64 4.97
C LEU A 149 18.49 -12.16 4.34
N ASP A 150 19.52 -13.01 4.35
CA ASP A 150 20.82 -12.70 3.76
C ASP A 150 20.70 -12.43 2.25
N LEU A 151 19.97 -13.29 1.52
CA LEU A 151 19.72 -13.10 0.10
C LEU A 151 18.95 -11.80 -0.20
N LYS A 152 18.00 -11.41 0.67
CA LYS A 152 17.30 -10.12 0.55
C LYS A 152 18.25 -8.95 0.74
N VAL A 153 19.17 -9.03 1.69
CA VAL A 153 20.19 -8.00 1.93
C VAL A 153 21.12 -7.88 0.73
N GLU A 154 21.57 -9.00 0.17
CA GLU A 154 22.41 -9.01 -1.05
C GLU A 154 21.68 -8.40 -2.25
N CYS A 155 20.43 -8.83 -2.50
CA CYS A 155 19.60 -8.24 -3.55
C CYS A 155 19.44 -6.73 -3.36
N GLN A 156 19.22 -6.27 -2.13
CA GLN A 156 19.06 -4.86 -1.83
C GLN A 156 20.35 -4.07 -2.08
N LYS A 157 21.51 -4.62 -1.72
CA LYS A 157 22.82 -4.02 -2.03
C LYS A 157 23.04 -3.93 -3.53
N ALA A 158 22.84 -5.03 -4.27
CA ALA A 158 22.99 -5.05 -5.71
C ALA A 158 22.06 -4.04 -6.43
N LEU A 159 20.81 -3.92 -5.97
CA LEU A 159 19.87 -2.92 -6.48
C LEU A 159 20.32 -1.49 -6.19
N PHE A 160 20.91 -1.26 -5.02
CA PHE A 160 21.43 0.04 -4.65
C PHE A 160 22.66 0.42 -5.48
N ASP A 161 23.58 -0.52 -5.69
CA ASP A 161 24.76 -0.33 -6.51
C ASP A 161 24.37 -0.05 -7.97
N TYR A 162 23.41 -0.79 -8.50
CA TYR A 162 22.86 -0.52 -9.84
C TYR A 162 22.21 0.87 -9.93
N LYS A 163 21.49 1.30 -8.89
CA LYS A 163 20.92 2.65 -8.83
C LYS A 163 22.00 3.73 -8.84
N ASN A 164 23.11 3.51 -8.14
CA ASN A 164 24.24 4.44 -8.14
C ASN A 164 24.89 4.51 -9.52
N PHE A 165 25.14 3.36 -10.14
CA PHE A 165 25.64 3.28 -11.51
C PHE A 165 24.76 4.04 -12.52
N LEU A 166 23.44 3.92 -12.42
CA LEU A 166 22.52 4.66 -13.28
C LEU A 166 22.61 6.18 -13.08
N LYS A 167 22.76 6.63 -11.83
CA LYS A 167 22.94 8.06 -11.54
C LYS A 167 24.25 8.59 -12.11
N GLU A 168 25.33 7.82 -12.01
CA GLU A 168 26.62 8.18 -12.59
C GLU A 168 26.52 8.28 -14.12
N GLN A 169 25.87 7.32 -14.78
CA GLN A 169 25.56 7.37 -16.21
C GLN A 169 24.74 8.61 -16.59
N GLU A 170 23.69 8.92 -15.83
CA GLU A 170 22.86 10.10 -16.07
C GLU A 170 23.66 11.39 -15.91
N GLN A 171 24.50 11.46 -14.87
CA GLN A 171 25.35 12.61 -14.62
C GLN A 171 26.32 12.84 -15.77
N ILE A 172 27.05 11.81 -16.21
CA ILE A 172 27.97 11.89 -17.36
C ILE A 172 27.25 12.33 -18.64
N ARG A 173 26.04 11.79 -18.91
CA ARG A 173 25.24 12.22 -20.06
C ARG A 173 24.81 13.68 -19.93
N SER A 174 24.41 14.10 -18.73
CA SER A 174 23.96 15.47 -18.48
C SER A 174 25.10 16.48 -18.60
N GLU A 175 26.30 16.13 -18.16
CA GLU A 175 27.52 16.94 -18.29
C GLU A 175 27.90 17.08 -19.77
N LYS A 176 27.96 15.98 -20.52
CA LYS A 176 28.18 16.02 -21.97
C LYS A 176 27.13 16.85 -22.70
N LEU A 177 25.86 16.75 -22.31
CA LEU A 177 24.77 17.49 -22.96
C LEU A 177 24.80 18.99 -22.61
N GLN A 178 25.27 19.35 -21.40
CA GLN A 178 25.57 20.74 -21.03
C GLN A 178 26.72 21.32 -21.83
N GLU A 179 27.79 20.55 -22.04
CA GLU A 179 28.93 20.98 -22.85
C GLU A 179 28.58 21.11 -24.34
N THR A 180 27.80 20.18 -24.88
CA THR A 180 27.53 20.10 -26.32
C THR A 180 26.36 20.99 -26.76
N ASN A 181 25.33 21.18 -25.92
CA ASN A 181 24.10 21.92 -26.28
C ASN A 181 23.45 22.63 -25.08
N PRO A 182 23.96 23.81 -24.67
CA PRO A 182 23.49 24.51 -23.46
C PRO A 182 22.04 25.00 -23.56
N GLU A 183 21.55 25.36 -24.76
CA GLU A 183 20.17 25.83 -24.97
C GLU A 183 19.13 24.75 -24.70
N ILE A 184 19.42 23.49 -25.07
CA ILE A 184 18.53 22.34 -24.82
C ILE A 184 18.38 22.12 -23.31
N VAL A 185 19.46 22.29 -22.54
CA VAL A 185 19.43 22.18 -21.07
C VAL A 185 18.61 23.29 -20.44
N ALA A 186 18.74 24.53 -20.92
CA ALA A 186 17.93 25.66 -20.47
C ALA A 186 16.43 25.43 -20.74
N ASN A 187 16.09 24.94 -21.93
CA ASN A 187 14.72 24.60 -22.31
C ASN A 187 14.16 23.43 -21.49
N LYS A 188 14.96 22.39 -21.23
CA LYS A 188 14.58 21.27 -20.35
C LYS A 188 14.26 21.76 -18.93
N LYS A 189 15.11 22.62 -18.34
CA LYS A 189 14.87 23.23 -17.01
C LYS A 189 13.61 24.10 -17.00
N LYS A 190 13.37 24.88 -18.06
CA LYS A 190 12.16 25.70 -18.19
C LYS A 190 10.91 24.83 -18.24
N MET A 191 10.94 23.76 -19.03
CA MET A 191 9.83 22.81 -19.16
C MET A 191 9.56 22.05 -17.85
N GLU A 192 10.60 21.64 -17.12
CA GLU A 192 10.45 20.97 -15.82
C GLU A 192 9.80 21.89 -14.77
N ARG A 193 10.17 23.18 -14.73
CA ARG A 193 9.52 24.17 -13.86
C ARG A 193 8.03 24.33 -14.20
N THR A 194 7.69 24.37 -15.49
CA THR A 194 6.30 24.47 -15.94
C THR A 194 5.50 23.22 -15.54
N LEU A 195 6.05 22.02 -15.72
CA LEU A 195 5.42 20.77 -15.31
C LEU A 195 5.20 20.68 -13.79
N ARG A 196 6.18 21.14 -12.99
CA ARG A 196 6.02 21.24 -11.52
C ARG A 196 4.88 22.18 -11.15
N LYS A 197 4.79 23.35 -11.78
CA LYS A 197 3.67 24.30 -11.57
C LYS A 197 2.33 23.67 -11.92
N ILE A 198 2.21 23.00 -13.07
CA ILE A 198 0.99 22.29 -13.48
C ILE A 198 0.61 21.22 -12.45
N ASN A 199 1.56 20.44 -11.94
CA ASN A 199 1.28 19.40 -10.95
C ASN A 199 0.84 19.96 -9.59
N ILE A 200 1.43 21.08 -9.15
CA ILE A 200 0.99 21.79 -7.94
C ILE A 200 -0.45 22.30 -8.14
N MET A 201 -0.73 22.89 -9.30
CA MET A 201 -2.06 23.39 -9.64
C MET A 201 -3.10 22.27 -9.70
N LYS A 202 -2.78 21.13 -10.31
CA LYS A 202 -3.63 19.92 -10.31
C LYS A 202 -3.92 19.41 -8.89
N LYS A 203 -2.93 19.43 -7.99
CA LYS A 203 -3.11 19.05 -6.58
C LYS A 203 -4.01 20.05 -5.85
N LEU A 204 -3.84 21.35 -6.08
CA LEU A 204 -4.67 22.40 -5.50
C LEU A 204 -6.12 22.30 -5.98
N ILE A 205 -6.34 22.11 -7.28
CA ILE A 205 -7.68 21.89 -7.86
C ILE A 205 -8.32 20.63 -7.25
N ARG A 206 -7.58 19.53 -7.12
CA ARG A 206 -8.10 18.30 -6.50
C ARG A 206 -8.48 18.51 -5.04
N ASN A 207 -7.66 19.24 -4.28
CA ASN A 207 -7.95 19.56 -2.88
C ASN A 207 -9.14 20.52 -2.75
N PHE A 208 -9.25 21.50 -3.65
CA PHE A 208 -10.36 22.42 -3.73
C PHE A 208 -11.67 21.67 -4.02
N ILE A 209 -11.71 20.82 -5.04
CA ILE A 209 -12.88 19.97 -5.35
C ILE A 209 -13.23 19.05 -4.18
N ALA A 210 -12.24 18.47 -3.50
CA ALA A 210 -12.47 17.58 -2.36
C ALA A 210 -13.06 18.32 -1.15
N ALA A 211 -12.59 19.55 -0.86
CA ALA A 211 -13.11 20.38 0.23
C ALA A 211 -14.49 20.97 -0.10
N SER A 212 -14.68 21.41 -1.34
CA SER A 212 -15.90 22.06 -1.83
C SER A 212 -16.97 21.07 -2.32
N LYS A 213 -16.76 19.75 -2.20
CA LYS A 213 -17.68 18.70 -2.68
C LYS A 213 -19.13 18.91 -2.21
N HIS A 214 -19.32 19.36 -0.97
CA HIS A 214 -20.64 19.59 -0.39
C HIS A 214 -21.30 20.89 -0.88
N MET A 215 -20.53 21.87 -1.36
CA MET A 215 -21.02 23.11 -2.00
C MET A 215 -21.29 22.88 -3.49
N LEU A 216 -20.41 22.14 -4.18
CA LEU A 216 -20.58 21.74 -5.58
C LEU A 216 -21.82 20.87 -5.82
N MET A 217 -22.24 20.08 -4.82
CA MET A 217 -23.48 19.29 -4.87
C MET A 217 -24.76 20.12 -4.60
N LYS A 218 -24.62 21.32 -4.02
CA LYS A 218 -25.76 22.18 -3.65
C LYS A 218 -26.04 23.28 -4.67
N GLU A 219 -25.02 23.74 -5.39
CA GLU A 219 -25.14 24.79 -6.40
C GLU A 219 -24.66 24.29 -7.78
N PRO A 220 -25.60 23.96 -8.70
CA PRO A 220 -25.30 23.46 -10.04
C PRO A 220 -24.43 24.42 -10.87
N ILE A 221 -24.54 25.72 -10.62
CA ILE A 221 -23.83 26.80 -11.33
C ILE A 221 -22.31 26.66 -11.17
N LEU A 222 -21.83 26.21 -10.01
CA LEU A 222 -20.38 26.00 -9.78
C LEU A 222 -19.84 24.80 -10.55
N LEU A 223 -20.71 23.82 -10.84
CA LEU A 223 -20.39 22.62 -11.62
C LEU A 223 -20.32 22.99 -13.11
N GLU A 224 -21.26 23.81 -13.58
CA GLU A 224 -21.30 24.39 -14.92
C GLU A 224 -20.11 25.33 -15.19
N MET A 225 -19.70 26.16 -14.21
CA MET A 225 -18.47 26.96 -14.32
C MET A 225 -17.21 26.08 -14.43
N LEU A 226 -17.14 24.96 -13.69
CA LEU A 226 -16.02 24.02 -13.80
C LEU A 226 -16.02 23.28 -15.14
N GLU A 227 -17.18 23.01 -15.72
CA GLU A 227 -17.33 22.43 -17.07
C GLU A 227 -16.97 23.43 -18.16
N ASN A 228 -17.38 24.69 -18.04
CA ASN A 228 -17.03 25.76 -18.97
C ASN A 228 -15.53 26.08 -18.94
N HIS A 229 -14.89 25.97 -17.78
CA HIS A 229 -13.42 26.09 -17.66
C HIS A 229 -12.68 24.76 -17.89
N ARG A 230 -13.40 23.68 -18.23
CA ARG A 230 -12.82 22.38 -18.65
C ARG A 230 -12.39 22.40 -20.11
N GLU A 231 -12.48 23.53 -20.81
CA GLU A 231 -11.92 23.70 -22.15
C GLU A 231 -10.45 23.27 -22.18
N LEU A 232 -10.27 22.00 -22.50
CA LEU A 232 -9.08 21.46 -23.11
C LEU A 232 -8.84 22.36 -24.32
N ILE A 233 -7.75 23.13 -24.27
CA ILE A 233 -7.15 23.71 -25.45
C ILE A 233 -6.82 22.54 -26.38
N ASN A 234 -7.76 22.21 -27.26
CA ASN A 234 -7.60 21.20 -28.27
C ASN A 234 -6.84 21.85 -29.44
N VAL A 235 -6.11 21.06 -30.23
CA VAL A 235 -5.34 21.57 -31.38
C VAL A 235 -6.23 22.36 -32.34
N GLU A 236 -7.50 21.97 -32.43
CA GLU A 236 -8.57 22.63 -33.20
C GLU A 236 -8.95 24.01 -32.63
N THR A 237 -8.91 24.18 -31.30
CA THR A 237 -9.13 25.47 -30.63
C THR A 237 -7.94 26.41 -30.83
N ILE A 238 -6.71 25.88 -30.86
CA ILE A 238 -5.49 26.65 -31.18
C ILE A 238 -5.51 27.10 -32.65
N LEU A 239 -5.93 26.23 -33.58
CA LEU A 239 -6.08 26.54 -35.01
C LEU A 239 -7.12 27.64 -35.25
N LYS A 240 -8.27 27.59 -34.58
CA LYS A 240 -9.31 28.64 -34.68
C LYS A 240 -8.86 29.98 -34.08
N MET A 241 -8.11 29.97 -32.99
CA MET A 241 -7.52 31.20 -32.42
C MET A 241 -6.44 31.80 -33.32
N SER A 242 -5.72 30.97 -34.09
CA SER A 242 -4.74 31.43 -35.08
C SER A 242 -5.40 32.06 -36.32
N GLN A 243 -6.56 31.54 -36.75
CA GLN A 243 -7.30 32.04 -37.91
C GLN A 243 -8.08 33.33 -37.58
N ASN A 244 -8.64 33.43 -36.37
CA ASN A 244 -9.38 34.63 -35.94
C ASN A 244 -8.49 35.87 -35.69
N ASN A 245 -7.16 35.72 -35.71
CA ASN A 245 -6.23 36.85 -35.64
C ASN A 245 -5.87 37.41 -37.03
N GLU A 246 -6.24 36.75 -38.13
CA GLU A 246 -6.05 37.27 -39.50
C GLU A 246 -7.27 38.09 -39.99
N ASP A 247 -8.47 37.83 -39.45
CA ASP A 247 -9.71 38.55 -39.82
C ASP A 247 -9.89 39.91 -39.10
N GLY A 248 -8.82 40.43 -38.47
CA GLY A 248 -8.82 41.68 -37.70
C GLY A 248 -7.95 42.81 -38.25
N GLU A 249 -7.33 42.65 -39.43
CA GLU A 249 -6.48 43.69 -40.05
C GLU A 249 -7.07 44.35 -41.30
N ASP A 250 -8.34 44.12 -41.65
CA ASP A 250 -9.04 44.89 -42.71
C ASP A 250 -10.40 45.41 -42.22
N THR A 251 -10.39 46.41 -41.32
CA THR A 251 -11.29 47.60 -41.35
C THR A 251 -10.93 48.64 -40.27
#